data_AF-A0A9W6EX09-F1
#
_entry.id   AF-A0A9W6EX09-F1
#
_cell.length_a   1.000
_cell.length_b   1.000
_cell.length_c   1.000
_cell.angle_alpha   90.00
_cell.angle_beta   90.00
_cell.angle_gamma   90.00
#
_symmetry.space_group_name_H-M   'P 1'
#
loop_
_entity.id
_entity.type
_entity.pdbx_description
1 polymer ?
#
loop_
_entity_poly.entity_id
_entity_poly.type
_entity_poly.pdbx_seq_one_letter_code
_entity_poly.pdbx_strand_id
1 'polypeptide(L)'
;MKITSFMLIILVFSIISCNEKQVYEGSWEAVSGIRETKIKLHNDTLSILGSNEEYTDYPFQLVDFYVIQTVPVYKLHSTYGKDYFIEFPVKDNYNIGQITNEAGGIHYFIYKSEYYTQEEAIEIYNNAIFTY
;
A
#
# COMPACT_ATOMS: atom_id res chain seq x y z
N MET A 1 25.21 -34.95 23.02
CA MET A 1 25.03 -33.50 22.82
C MET A 1 25.31 -33.12 21.37
N LYS A 2 24.36 -33.29 20.44
CA LYS A 2 24.50 -32.81 19.04
C LYS A 2 23.16 -32.41 18.39
N ILE A 3 22.02 -32.81 18.96
CA ILE A 3 20.68 -32.55 18.39
C ILE A 3 20.14 -31.15 18.74
N THR A 4 20.59 -30.55 19.85
CA THR A 4 20.12 -29.23 20.30
C THR A 4 20.56 -28.07 19.42
N SER A 5 21.64 -28.22 18.63
CA SER A 5 22.14 -27.13 17.78
C SER A 5 21.39 -26.97 16.46
N PHE A 6 20.70 -28.02 15.98
CA PHE A 6 19.99 -27.98 14.69
C PHE A 6 18.62 -27.30 14.82
N MET A 7 17.99 -27.39 16.00
CA MET A 7 16.70 -26.74 16.26
C MET A 7 16.79 -25.21 16.35
N LEU A 8 17.94 -24.66 16.71
CA LEU A 8 18.14 -23.21 16.81
C LEU A 8 18.19 -22.54 15.42
N ILE A 9 18.70 -23.24 14.40
CA ILE A 9 18.85 -22.69 13.04
C ILE A 9 17.50 -22.59 12.33
N ILE A 10 16.57 -23.50 12.59
CA ILE A 10 15.23 -23.48 11.97
C ILE A 10 14.38 -22.32 12.54
N LEU A 11 14.58 -21.94 13.81
CA LEU A 11 13.82 -20.88 14.46
C LEU A 11 14.14 -19.48 13.89
N VAL A 12 15.35 -19.26 13.38
CA VAL A 12 15.78 -17.95 12.85
C VAL A 12 15.16 -17.66 11.47
N PHE A 13 14.81 -18.69 10.69
CA PHE A 13 14.16 -18.50 9.39
C PHE A 13 12.66 -18.17 9.49
N SER A 14 12.02 -18.41 10.63
CA SER A 14 10.59 -18.14 10.82
C SER A 14 10.25 -16.67 11.13
N ILE A 15 11.25 -15.81 11.31
CA ILE A 15 11.05 -14.43 11.81
C ILE A 15 10.99 -13.39 10.66
N ILE A 16 11.14 -13.82 9.39
CA ILE A 16 11.20 -12.91 8.23
C ILE A 16 9.92 -12.97 7.37
N SER A 17 8.85 -13.65 7.81
CA SER A 17 7.53 -13.44 7.20
C SER A 17 6.94 -12.12 7.74
N CYS A 18 7.50 -11.00 7.29
CA CYS A 18 6.81 -9.71 7.36
C CYS A 18 5.48 -9.94 6.64
N ASN A 19 4.38 -9.83 7.37
CA ASN A 19 3.07 -10.17 6.84
C ASN A 19 2.78 -9.17 5.70
N GLU A 20 2.61 -9.63 4.46
CA GLU A 20 2.53 -8.78 3.26
C GLU A 20 1.45 -7.68 3.37
N LYS A 21 0.40 -7.95 4.18
CA LYS A 21 -0.63 -6.96 4.54
C LYS A 21 -0.08 -5.74 5.30
N GLN A 22 0.94 -5.90 6.12
CA GLN A 22 1.48 -4.82 6.96
C GLN A 22 2.03 -3.64 6.15
N VAL A 23 2.41 -3.86 4.89
CA VAL A 23 3.02 -2.82 4.06
C VAL A 23 2.00 -1.73 3.68
N TYR A 24 0.79 -2.11 3.27
CA TYR A 24 -0.23 -1.16 2.82
C TYR A 24 -1.25 -0.80 3.93
N GLU A 25 -1.29 -1.54 5.03
CA GLU A 25 -2.22 -1.25 6.12
C GLU A 25 -1.96 0.09 6.83
N GLY A 26 -3.01 0.60 7.46
CA GLY A 26 -3.00 1.80 8.27
C GLY A 26 -3.70 2.99 7.63
N SER A 27 -3.52 4.16 8.24
CA SER A 27 -4.08 5.42 7.78
C SER A 27 -3.12 6.09 6.78
N TRP A 28 -3.69 6.72 5.76
CA TRP A 28 -3.00 7.39 4.68
C TRP A 28 -3.69 8.73 4.42
N GLU A 29 -2.90 9.77 4.18
CA GLU A 29 -3.41 10.92 3.45
C GLU A 29 -3.47 10.55 1.97
N ALA A 30 -4.50 11.02 1.27
CA ALA A 30 -4.74 10.65 -0.10
C ALA A 30 -5.14 11.85 -0.96
N VAL A 31 -4.59 11.93 -2.18
CA VAL A 31 -4.85 13.01 -3.13
C VAL A 31 -5.38 12.44 -4.44
N SER A 32 -6.52 12.94 -4.88
CA SER A 32 -7.13 12.65 -6.19
C SER A 32 -7.30 13.96 -6.95
N GLY A 33 -6.31 14.30 -7.79
CA GLY A 33 -6.25 15.61 -8.44
C GLY A 33 -6.05 16.72 -7.40
N ILE A 34 -7.04 17.62 -7.25
CA ILE A 34 -7.00 18.70 -6.25
C ILE A 34 -7.71 18.35 -4.93
N ARG A 35 -8.29 17.15 -4.83
CA ARG A 35 -9.06 16.75 -3.65
C ARG A 35 -8.21 15.92 -2.71
N GLU A 36 -8.14 16.36 -1.48
CA GLU A 36 -7.55 15.63 -0.37
C GLU A 36 -8.60 14.83 0.39
N THR A 37 -8.22 13.68 0.90
CA THR A 37 -9.01 12.85 1.79
C THR A 37 -8.10 11.97 2.64
N LYS A 38 -8.69 11.24 3.59
CA LYS A 38 -8.02 10.21 4.38
C LYS A 38 -8.52 8.85 3.98
N ILE A 39 -7.59 7.94 3.79
CA ILE A 39 -7.86 6.55 3.49
C ILE A 39 -7.36 5.70 4.66
N LYS A 40 -8.13 4.69 5.05
CA LYS A 40 -7.68 3.64 5.96
C LYS A 40 -7.78 2.30 5.25
N LEU A 41 -6.69 1.54 5.30
CA LEU A 41 -6.65 0.16 4.82
C LEU A 41 -6.44 -0.73 6.04
N HIS A 42 -7.43 -1.55 6.38
CA HIS A 42 -7.32 -2.44 7.54
C HIS A 42 -8.28 -3.62 7.41
N ASN A 43 -7.80 -4.83 7.72
CA ASN A 43 -8.64 -6.06 7.76
C ASN A 43 -9.55 -6.19 6.52
N ASP A 44 -8.95 -6.08 5.33
CA ASP A 44 -9.68 -6.25 4.06
C ASP A 44 -10.78 -5.19 3.82
N THR A 45 -10.68 -4.04 4.49
CA THR A 45 -11.59 -2.91 4.32
C THR A 45 -10.81 -1.65 3.93
N LEU A 46 -11.28 -0.98 2.88
CA LEU A 46 -10.85 0.35 2.46
C LEU A 46 -11.87 1.36 2.98
N SER A 47 -11.49 2.20 3.94
CA SER A 47 -12.36 3.26 4.44
C SER A 47 -11.91 4.61 3.88
N ILE A 48 -12.82 5.36 3.26
CA ILE A 48 -12.54 6.69 2.70
C ILE A 48 -13.30 7.75 3.48
N LEU A 49 -12.61 8.81 3.90
CA LEU A 49 -13.22 9.95 4.59
C LEU A 49 -14.01 10.81 3.60
N GLY A 50 -15.31 10.89 3.80
CA GLY A 50 -16.19 11.76 3.04
C GLY A 50 -16.09 13.23 3.48
N SER A 51 -16.69 14.12 2.69
CA SER A 51 -16.78 15.55 3.01
C SER A 51 -17.66 15.85 4.23
N ASN A 52 -18.46 14.88 4.67
CA ASN A 52 -19.24 14.92 5.91
C ASN A 52 -18.45 14.47 7.14
N GLU A 53 -17.14 14.27 7.01
CA GLU A 53 -16.24 13.74 8.05
C GLU A 53 -16.57 12.31 8.52
N GLU A 54 -17.40 11.58 7.76
CA GLU A 54 -17.70 10.18 8.02
C GLU A 54 -16.90 9.27 7.09
N TYR A 55 -16.50 8.11 7.59
CA TYR A 55 -15.84 7.09 6.79
C TYR A 55 -16.90 6.24 6.06
N THR A 56 -16.70 6.04 4.77
CA THR A 56 -17.42 5.02 3.99
C THR A 56 -16.51 3.82 3.78
N ASP A 57 -17.00 2.64 4.14
CA ASP A 57 -16.25 1.39 4.09
C ASP A 57 -16.52 0.63 2.78
N TYR A 58 -15.45 0.17 2.16
CA TYR A 58 -15.44 -0.61 0.93
C TYR A 58 -14.68 -1.91 1.18
N PRO A 59 -15.39 -3.04 1.33
CA PRO A 59 -14.73 -4.33 1.54
C PRO A 59 -14.04 -4.81 0.25
N PHE A 60 -12.84 -5.35 0.41
CA PHE A 60 -12.02 -5.91 -0.65
C PHE A 60 -11.41 -7.26 -0.22
N GLN A 61 -10.69 -7.91 -1.12
CA GLN A 61 -9.84 -9.05 -0.84
C GLN A 61 -8.47 -8.82 -1.48
N LEU A 62 -7.38 -9.06 -0.75
CA LEU A 62 -6.05 -9.16 -1.38
C LEU A 62 -6.03 -10.45 -2.21
N VAL A 63 -5.89 -10.31 -3.53
CA VAL A 63 -5.91 -11.44 -4.46
C VAL A 63 -4.51 -11.86 -4.87
N ASP A 64 -3.60 -10.90 -5.05
CA ASP A 64 -2.27 -11.19 -5.54
C ASP A 64 -1.26 -10.14 -5.07
N PHE A 65 0.01 -10.55 -5.05
CA PHE A 65 1.16 -9.70 -4.81
C PHE A 65 2.25 -10.05 -5.84
N TYR A 66 2.73 -9.03 -6.54
CA TYR A 66 3.81 -9.20 -7.51
C TYR A 66 4.65 -7.94 -7.61
N VAL A 67 5.79 -8.06 -8.30
CA VAL A 67 6.74 -6.96 -8.49
C VAL A 67 6.91 -6.69 -9.99
N ILE A 68 6.62 -5.47 -10.42
CA ILE A 68 6.87 -5.01 -11.80
C ILE A 68 8.07 -4.07 -11.78
N GLN A 69 9.17 -4.42 -12.45
CA GLN A 69 10.36 -3.55 -12.55
C GLN A 69 10.82 -2.97 -11.19
N THR A 70 10.80 -3.79 -10.14
CA THR A 70 11.11 -3.41 -8.74
C THR A 70 10.03 -2.65 -7.97
N VAL A 71 8.89 -2.34 -8.60
CA VAL A 71 7.71 -1.77 -7.94
C VAL A 71 6.86 -2.89 -7.33
N PRO A 72 6.68 -2.92 -6.00
CA PRO A 72 5.74 -3.81 -5.34
C PRO A 72 4.31 -3.41 -5.69
N VAL A 73 3.50 -4.38 -6.11
CA VAL A 73 2.11 -4.20 -6.52
C VAL A 73 1.21 -5.17 -5.76
N TYR A 74 0.21 -4.62 -5.08
CA TYR A 74 -0.80 -5.37 -4.34
C TYR A 74 -2.13 -5.30 -5.08
N LYS A 75 -2.62 -6.43 -5.57
CA LYS A 75 -3.90 -6.51 -6.28
C LYS A 75 -5.03 -6.75 -5.30
N LEU A 76 -5.95 -5.78 -5.21
CA LEU A 76 -7.15 -5.83 -4.38
C LEU A 76 -8.38 -6.05 -5.25
N HIS A 77 -9.19 -7.06 -4.94
CA HIS A 77 -10.48 -7.27 -5.58
C HIS A 77 -11.60 -6.74 -4.70
N SER A 78 -12.32 -5.74 -5.17
CA SER A 78 -13.50 -5.22 -4.48
C SER A 78 -14.64 -6.23 -4.55
N THR A 79 -15.41 -6.33 -3.47
CA THR A 79 -16.67 -7.10 -3.43
C THR A 79 -17.69 -6.62 -4.47
N TYR A 80 -17.53 -5.42 -5.03
CA TYR A 80 -18.33 -4.88 -6.13
C TYR A 80 -17.83 -5.29 -7.53
N GLY A 81 -16.87 -6.21 -7.62
CA GLY A 81 -16.38 -6.81 -8.88
C GLY A 81 -15.39 -5.96 -9.65
N LYS A 82 -14.66 -5.05 -8.98
CA LYS A 82 -13.60 -4.23 -9.57
C LYS A 82 -12.27 -4.51 -8.91
N ASP A 83 -11.20 -4.62 -9.70
CA ASP A 83 -9.84 -4.68 -9.20
C ASP A 83 -9.26 -3.26 -9.03
N TYR A 84 -8.48 -3.13 -7.97
CA TYR A 84 -7.65 -1.98 -7.66
C TYR A 84 -6.24 -2.46 -7.35
N PHE A 85 -5.25 -1.61 -7.57
CA PHE A 85 -3.85 -1.96 -7.33
C PHE A 85 -3.24 -0.91 -6.43
N ILE A 86 -2.50 -1.35 -5.41
CA ILE A 86 -1.65 -0.46 -4.60
C ILE A 86 -0.22 -0.67 -5.06
N GLU A 87 0.42 0.41 -5.49
CA GLU A 87 1.78 0.39 -6.03
C GLU A 87 2.68 1.31 -5.21
N PHE A 88 3.89 0.85 -4.89
CA PHE A 88 4.90 1.62 -4.14
C PHE A 88 6.09 1.92 -5.06
N PRO A 89 6.06 3.04 -5.81
CA PRO A 89 6.99 3.28 -6.91
C PRO A 89 8.39 3.68 -6.45
N VAL A 90 8.59 3.99 -5.16
CA VAL A 90 9.91 4.36 -4.62
C VAL A 90 10.52 3.14 -3.95
N LYS A 91 11.62 2.66 -4.52
CA LYS A 91 12.34 1.50 -3.99
C LYS A 91 12.68 1.71 -2.50
N ASP A 92 12.44 0.67 -1.71
CA ASP A 92 12.69 0.62 -0.26
C ASP A 92 11.93 1.70 0.55
N ASN A 93 10.95 2.38 -0.05
CA ASN A 93 10.13 3.38 0.61
C ASN A 93 8.63 3.06 0.42
N TYR A 94 8.04 2.49 1.47
CA TYR A 94 6.62 2.15 1.52
C TYR A 94 5.74 3.25 2.09
N ASN A 95 6.27 4.46 2.33
CA ASN A 95 5.50 5.56 2.92
C ASN A 95 4.81 6.45 1.88
N ILE A 96 5.02 6.17 0.59
CA ILE A 96 4.39 6.82 -0.55
C ILE A 96 3.99 5.79 -1.60
N GLY A 97 2.77 5.89 -2.10
CA GLY A 97 2.24 4.96 -3.07
C GLY A 97 1.13 5.55 -3.92
N GLN A 98 0.56 4.71 -4.77
CA GLN A 98 -0.61 5.06 -5.56
C GLN A 98 -1.63 3.92 -5.56
N ILE A 99 -2.90 4.29 -5.68
CA ILE A 99 -4.01 3.37 -5.90
C ILE A 99 -4.47 3.57 -7.35
N THR A 100 -4.35 2.53 -8.17
CA THR A 100 -4.76 2.53 -9.58
C THR A 100 -5.94 1.59 -9.80
N ASN A 101 -6.67 1.78 -10.90
CA ASN A 101 -7.71 0.87 -11.37
C ASN A 101 -7.16 -0.11 -12.44
N GLU A 102 -7.98 -1.07 -12.87
CA GLU A 102 -7.65 -2.04 -13.93
C GLU A 102 -7.13 -1.44 -15.24
N ALA A 103 -7.54 -0.22 -15.57
CA ALA A 103 -7.09 0.45 -16.79
C ALA A 103 -5.75 1.20 -16.59
N GLY A 104 -5.13 1.11 -15.41
CA GLY A 104 -3.93 1.86 -15.04
C GLY A 104 -4.21 3.33 -14.69
N GLY A 105 -5.48 3.72 -14.56
CA GLY A 105 -5.86 5.07 -14.15
C GLY A 105 -5.65 5.25 -12.65
N ILE A 106 -4.92 6.30 -12.27
CA ILE A 106 -4.66 6.66 -10.88
C ILE A 106 -5.95 7.18 -10.24
N HIS A 107 -6.39 6.51 -9.19
CA HIS A 107 -7.49 6.95 -8.32
C HIS A 107 -6.98 7.84 -7.19
N TYR A 108 -5.89 7.47 -6.54
CA TYR A 108 -5.29 8.23 -5.44
C TYR A 108 -3.77 8.12 -5.44
N PHE A 109 -3.10 9.21 -5.13
CA PHE A 109 -1.78 9.17 -4.48
C PHE A 109 -1.98 9.02 -2.99
N ILE A 110 -1.18 8.20 -2.34
CA ILE A 110 -1.25 7.97 -0.88
C ILE A 110 0.10 8.21 -0.23
N TYR A 111 0.10 8.82 0.95
CA TYR A 111 1.30 9.05 1.73
C TYR A 111 1.01 9.05 3.24
N LYS A 112 2.04 8.78 4.04
CA LYS A 112 1.98 8.86 5.50
C LYS A 112 2.35 10.28 5.94
N SER A 113 1.41 11.01 6.55
CA SER A 113 1.60 12.40 6.98
C SER A 113 2.66 12.61 8.05
N GLU A 114 3.04 11.56 8.77
CA GLU A 114 4.15 11.62 9.72
C GLU A 114 5.54 11.69 9.04
N TYR A 115 5.60 11.46 7.72
CA TYR A 115 6.84 11.48 6.94
C TYR A 115 6.89 12.57 5.87
N TYR A 116 5.75 13.01 5.32
CA TYR A 116 5.71 13.93 4.18
C TYR A 116 4.62 14.97 4.27
N THR A 117 4.90 16.19 3.79
CA THR A 117 3.84 17.12 3.36
C THR A 117 3.26 16.69 2.02
N GLN A 118 2.13 17.28 1.65
CA GLN A 118 1.48 17.01 0.37
C GLN A 118 2.37 17.42 -0.81
N GLU A 119 2.99 18.61 -0.74
CA GLU A 119 3.87 19.12 -1.80
C GLU A 119 5.07 18.19 -1.99
N GLU A 120 5.68 17.74 -0.90
CA GLU A 120 6.79 16.78 -0.93
C GLU A 120 6.34 15.45 -1.56
N ALA A 121 5.18 14.92 -1.18
CA ALA A 121 4.67 13.68 -1.73
C ALA A 121 4.43 13.78 -3.25
N ILE A 122 3.83 14.89 -3.71
CA ILE A 122 3.59 15.13 -5.14
C ILE A 122 4.93 15.25 -5.90
N GLU A 123 5.90 15.97 -5.34
CA GLU A 123 7.23 16.12 -5.95
C GLU A 123 7.98 14.77 -6.04
N ILE A 124 8.01 14.00 -4.95
CA ILE A 124 8.63 12.67 -4.92
C ILE A 124 7.99 11.77 -5.96
N TYR A 125 6.66 11.75 -6.05
CA TYR A 125 5.95 10.93 -7.02
C TYR A 125 6.32 11.29 -8.46
N ASN A 126 6.30 12.59 -8.78
CA ASN A 126 6.67 13.06 -10.11
C ASN A 126 8.10 12.63 -10.48
N ASN A 127 9.04 12.70 -9.54
CA ASN A 127 10.43 12.30 -9.79
C ASN A 127 10.62 10.77 -9.85
N ALA A 128 9.82 10.00 -9.11
CA ALA A 128 9.94 8.53 -9.05
C ALA A 128 9.55 7.87 -10.38
N ILE A 129 8.57 8.40 -11.12
CA ILE A 129 8.15 7.85 -12.42
C ILE A 129 9.24 7.98 -13.49
N PHE A 130 10.10 9.01 -13.41
CA PHE A 130 11.10 9.30 -14.46
C PHE A 130 12.45 8.60 -14.25
N THR A 131 12.58 7.73 -13.25
CA THR A 131 13.88 7.10 -12.91
C THR A 131 13.99 5.62 -13.37
N TYR A 132 13.06 5.17 -14.22
CA TYR A 132 13.07 3.81 -14.80
C TYR A 132 13.77 3.76 -16.17
#